data_AF-A0A238J7K7-F1
#
_entry.id   AF-A0A238J7K7-F1
#
_cell.length_a   1.000
_cell.length_b   1.000
_cell.length_c   1.000
_cell.angle_alpha   90.00
_cell.angle_beta   90.00
_cell.angle_gamma   90.00
#
_symmetry.space_group_name_H-M   'P 1'
#
loop_
_entity.id
_entity.type
_entity.pdbx_description
1 polymer ?
#
loop_
_entity_poly.entity_id
_entity_poly.type
_entity_poly.pdbx_seq_one_letter_code
_entity_poly.pdbx_strand_id
1 'polypeptide(L)'
;MTQDLTELVQISDMLKERALAEHRKNVQESQRIAQEIEQIDTLRQQALRDENSLMARRSVGADALWDSWLMRRRAELMREAAIARAYETESLTRARAAFAKSEASQSVLRDEILARRKDKLRKAADVLDDLSVLRRGFAAD
;
A
#
# COMPACT_ATOMS: atom_id res chain seq x y z
N MET A 1 3.30 14.36 26.14
CA MET A 1 3.22 15.06 24.83
C MET A 1 4.24 14.58 23.80
N THR A 2 5.56 14.79 23.94
CA THR A 2 6.52 14.29 22.92
C THR A 2 6.66 12.78 22.87
N GLN A 3 6.50 12.09 24.02
CA GLN A 3 6.44 10.62 24.06
C GLN A 3 5.19 10.13 23.31
N ASP A 4 4.02 10.70 23.62
CA ASP A 4 2.74 10.38 22.97
C ASP A 4 2.79 10.60 21.44
N LEU A 5 3.46 11.65 20.97
CA LEU A 5 3.66 11.89 19.53
C LEU A 5 4.63 10.89 18.89
N THR A 6 5.66 10.47 19.62
CA THR A 6 6.58 9.43 19.15
C THR A 6 5.86 8.08 19.02
N GLU A 7 5.03 7.73 19.99
CA GLU A 7 4.18 6.54 19.95
C GLU A 7 3.19 6.59 18.78
N LEU A 8 2.56 7.75 18.55
CA LEU A 8 1.68 7.95 17.40
C LEU A 8 2.40 7.71 16.07
N VAL A 9 3.63 8.21 15.93
CA VAL A 9 4.45 7.97 14.74
C VAL A 9 4.71 6.46 14.58
N GLN A 10 5.14 5.77 15.63
CA GLN A 10 5.38 4.33 15.58
C GLN A 10 4.13 3.54 15.17
N ILE A 11 2.98 3.83 15.78
CA ILE A 11 1.71 3.18 15.43
C ILE A 11 1.33 3.47 13.98
N SER A 12 1.48 4.72 13.53
CA SER A 12 1.16 5.11 12.16
C SER A 12 2.05 4.43 11.12
N ASP A 13 3.34 4.23 11.45
CA ASP A 13 4.28 3.51 10.60
C ASP A 13 3.96 2.02 10.52
N MET A 14 3.62 1.38 11.64
CA MET A 14 3.16 -0.01 11.65
C MET A 14 1.88 -0.20 10.82
N LEU A 15 0.92 0.73 10.92
CA LEU A 15 -0.31 0.68 10.12
C LEU A 15 -0.03 0.87 8.62
N LYS A 16 0.89 1.78 8.27
CA LYS A 16 1.37 1.97 6.90
C LYS A 16 2.00 0.68 6.36
N GLU A 17 2.91 0.07 7.09
CA GLU A 17 3.56 -1.18 6.68
C GLU A 17 2.57 -2.32 6.48
N ARG A 18 1.63 -2.48 7.42
CA ARG A 18 0.56 -3.47 7.32
C ARG A 18 -0.30 -3.26 6.07
N ALA A 19 -0.72 -2.02 5.80
CA ALA A 19 -1.55 -1.70 4.65
C ALA A 19 -0.80 -1.94 3.31
N LEU A 20 0.50 -1.64 3.27
CA LEU A 20 1.34 -1.95 2.11
C LEU A 20 1.53 -3.45 1.90
N ALA A 21 1.71 -4.22 2.98
CA ALA A 21 1.80 -5.68 2.90
C ALA A 21 0.51 -6.31 2.37
N GLU A 22 -0.65 -5.85 2.85
CA GLU A 22 -1.96 -6.28 2.37
C GLU A 22 -2.15 -5.95 0.87
N HIS A 23 -1.77 -4.73 0.46
CA HIS A 23 -1.83 -4.34 -0.95
C HIS A 23 -0.94 -5.22 -1.84
N ARG A 24 0.30 -5.52 -1.41
CA ARG A 24 1.20 -6.44 -2.14
C ARG A 24 0.61 -7.82 -2.32
N LYS A 25 -0.03 -8.36 -1.28
CA LYS A 25 -0.73 -9.65 -1.35
C LYS A 25 -1.85 -9.63 -2.39
N ASN A 26 -2.66 -8.56 -2.41
CA ASN A 26 -3.75 -8.43 -3.37
C ASN A 26 -3.26 -8.28 -4.82
N VAL A 27 -2.15 -7.57 -5.03
CA VAL A 27 -1.49 -7.48 -6.34
C VAL A 27 -1.01 -8.86 -6.81
N GLN A 28 -0.37 -9.64 -5.92
CA GLN A 28 0.08 -11.00 -6.24
C GLN A 28 -1.09 -11.91 -6.61
N GLU A 29 -2.20 -11.81 -5.90
CA GLU A 29 -3.40 -12.60 -6.20
C GLU A 29 -4.02 -12.21 -7.56
N SER A 30 -4.09 -10.91 -7.87
CA SER A 30 -4.56 -10.46 -9.18
C SER A 30 -3.65 -10.95 -10.30
N GLN A 31 -2.33 -10.97 -10.09
CA GLN A 31 -1.36 -11.49 -11.05
C GLN A 31 -1.51 -13.00 -11.25
N ARG A 32 -1.70 -13.76 -10.16
CA ARG A 32 -1.94 -15.21 -10.21
C ARG A 32 -3.14 -15.55 -11.09
N ILE A 33 -4.27 -14.88 -10.86
CA ILE A 33 -5.50 -15.11 -11.63
C ILE A 33 -5.31 -14.70 -13.10
N ALA A 34 -4.60 -13.59 -13.37
CA ALA A 34 -4.29 -13.17 -14.74
C ALA A 34 -3.47 -14.23 -15.49
N GLN A 35 -2.49 -14.85 -14.83
CA GLN A 35 -1.69 -15.95 -15.40
C GLN A 35 -2.56 -17.18 -15.67
N GLU A 36 -3.49 -17.52 -14.79
CA GLU A 36 -4.41 -18.65 -15.02
C GLU A 36 -5.32 -18.42 -16.23
N ILE A 37 -5.80 -17.18 -16.43
CA ILE A 37 -6.57 -16.81 -17.62
C ILE A 37 -5.72 -16.99 -18.89
N GLU A 38 -4.48 -16.52 -18.88
CA GLU A 38 -3.56 -16.66 -20.00
C GLU A 38 -3.26 -18.13 -20.33
N GLN A 39 -3.09 -18.97 -19.31
CA GLN A 39 -2.92 -20.42 -19.48
C GLN A 39 -4.14 -21.05 -20.14
N ILE A 40 -5.35 -20.71 -19.71
CA ILE A 40 -6.59 -21.22 -20.33
C ILE A 40 -6.72 -20.76 -21.79
N ASP A 41 -6.44 -19.49 -22.07
CA ASP A 41 -6.49 -18.96 -23.43
C ASP A 41 -5.42 -19.61 -24.33
N THR A 42 -4.24 -19.91 -23.78
CA THR A 42 -3.18 -20.67 -24.47
C THR A 42 -3.61 -22.10 -24.77
N LEU A 43 -4.18 -22.82 -23.79
CA LEU A 43 -4.70 -24.17 -23.99
C LEU A 43 -5.76 -24.21 -25.09
N ARG A 44 -6.65 -23.19 -25.13
CA ARG A 44 -7.63 -23.04 -26.20
C ARG A 44 -6.98 -22.90 -27.57
N GLN A 45 -5.99 -22.01 -27.69
CA GLN A 45 -5.29 -21.78 -28.95
C GLN A 45 -4.53 -23.02 -29.43
N GLN A 46 -3.90 -23.76 -28.51
CA GLN A 46 -3.20 -25.00 -28.82
C GLN A 46 -4.16 -26.06 -29.35
N ALA A 47 -5.32 -26.24 -28.71
CA ALA A 47 -6.32 -27.18 -29.17
C ALA A 47 -6.88 -26.83 -30.57
N LEU A 48 -7.08 -25.54 -30.86
CA LEU A 48 -7.52 -25.08 -32.18
C LEU A 48 -6.50 -25.31 -33.30
N ARG A 49 -5.19 -25.34 -32.98
CA ARG A 49 -4.11 -25.59 -33.95
C ARG A 49 -3.89 -27.07 -34.25
N ASP A 50 -4.35 -27.98 -33.41
CA ASP A 50 -4.21 -29.42 -33.59
C ASP A 50 -5.37 -30.00 -34.43
N GLU A 51 -5.41 -29.59 -35.70
CA GLU A 51 -6.48 -29.92 -36.66
C GLU A 51 -6.72 -31.43 -36.86
N ASN A 52 -5.65 -32.24 -36.78
CA ASN A 52 -5.72 -33.69 -36.98
C ASN A 52 -6.40 -34.42 -35.81
N SER A 53 -6.21 -33.96 -34.57
CA SER A 53 -6.91 -34.55 -33.42
C SER A 53 -8.32 -33.96 -33.23
N LEU A 54 -8.55 -32.75 -33.74
CA LEU A 54 -9.85 -32.06 -33.74
C LEU A 54 -10.94 -32.85 -34.48
N MET A 55 -10.62 -33.39 -35.67
CA MET A 55 -11.57 -34.21 -36.43
C MET A 55 -11.94 -35.53 -35.71
N ALA A 56 -10.98 -36.14 -35.02
CA ALA A 56 -11.21 -37.35 -34.22
C ALA A 56 -11.98 -37.08 -32.91
N ARG A 57 -11.86 -35.88 -32.31
CA ARG A 57 -12.61 -35.49 -31.10
C ARG A 57 -14.03 -35.05 -31.40
N ARG A 58 -14.25 -34.37 -32.53
CA ARG A 58 -15.59 -33.95 -32.97
C ARG A 58 -16.50 -35.12 -33.31
N SER A 59 -15.96 -36.21 -33.86
CA SER A 59 -16.73 -37.42 -34.17
C SER A 59 -17.23 -38.16 -32.92
N VAL A 60 -16.59 -37.96 -31.76
CA VAL A 60 -16.95 -38.56 -30.45
C VAL A 60 -17.76 -37.60 -29.56
N GLY A 61 -17.90 -36.33 -29.94
CA GLY A 61 -18.60 -35.31 -29.13
C GLY A 61 -17.84 -34.82 -27.89
N ALA A 62 -16.63 -35.33 -27.66
CA ALA A 62 -15.76 -34.95 -26.53
C ALA A 62 -15.31 -33.47 -26.61
N ASP A 63 -15.24 -32.92 -27.83
CA ASP A 63 -14.85 -31.53 -28.10
C ASP A 63 -15.84 -30.53 -27.47
N ALA A 64 -17.15 -30.79 -27.58
CA ALA A 64 -18.18 -29.91 -27.05
C ALA A 64 -18.21 -29.88 -25.51
N LEU A 65 -17.94 -31.01 -24.86
CA LEU A 65 -17.84 -31.09 -23.39
C LEU A 65 -16.61 -30.36 -22.88
N TRP A 66 -15.47 -30.52 -23.55
CA TRP A 66 -14.23 -29.84 -23.23
C TRP A 66 -14.35 -28.31 -23.42
N ASP A 67 -14.89 -27.86 -24.55
CA ASP A 67 -15.15 -26.44 -24.82
C ASP A 67 -16.12 -25.83 -23.80
N SER A 68 -17.20 -26.53 -23.45
CA SER A 68 -18.17 -26.09 -22.43
C SER A 68 -17.52 -25.95 -21.05
N TRP A 69 -16.65 -26.89 -20.66
CA TRP A 69 -15.89 -26.79 -19.43
C TRP A 69 -14.92 -25.61 -19.46
N LEU A 70 -14.19 -25.43 -20.57
CA LEU A 70 -13.22 -24.35 -20.74
C LEU A 70 -13.88 -22.97 -20.66
N MET A 71 -15.03 -22.79 -21.30
CA MET A 71 -15.81 -21.54 -21.23
C MET A 71 -16.30 -21.25 -19.82
N ARG A 72 -16.80 -22.27 -19.10
CA ARG A 72 -17.23 -22.11 -17.69
C ARG A 72 -16.05 -21.71 -16.80
N ARG A 73 -14.93 -22.41 -16.91
CA ARG A 73 -13.73 -22.10 -16.12
C ARG A 73 -13.21 -20.71 -16.41
N ARG A 74 -13.20 -20.28 -17.68
CA ARG A 74 -12.82 -18.91 -18.05
C ARG A 74 -13.76 -17.88 -17.46
N ALA A 75 -15.06 -18.12 -17.46
CA ALA A 75 -16.04 -17.21 -16.85
C ALA A 75 -15.87 -17.10 -15.33
N GLU A 76 -15.56 -18.21 -14.64
CA GLU A 76 -15.20 -18.21 -13.23
C GLU A 76 -13.95 -17.37 -12.95
N LEU A 77 -12.87 -17.60 -13.69
CA LEU A 77 -11.63 -16.83 -13.54
C LEU A 77 -11.82 -15.34 -13.83
N MET A 78 -12.66 -14.97 -14.81
CA MET A 78 -12.99 -13.57 -15.08
C MET A 78 -13.74 -12.92 -13.91
N ARG A 79 -14.62 -13.67 -13.23
CA ARG A 79 -15.28 -13.21 -12.01
C ARG A 79 -14.29 -13.04 -10.86
N GLU A 80 -13.42 -14.03 -10.65
CA GLU A 80 -12.36 -13.97 -9.64
C GLU A 80 -11.41 -12.79 -9.90
N ALA A 81 -11.04 -12.55 -11.16
CA ALA A 81 -10.19 -11.43 -11.56
C ALA A 81 -10.84 -10.07 -11.25
N ALA A 82 -12.15 -9.93 -11.52
CA ALA A 82 -12.88 -8.71 -11.20
C ALA A 82 -12.89 -8.44 -9.68
N ILE A 83 -13.10 -9.48 -8.88
CA ILE A 83 -13.08 -9.40 -7.41
C ILE A 83 -11.67 -9.06 -6.91
N ALA A 84 -10.63 -9.74 -7.41
CA ALA A 84 -9.24 -9.48 -7.03
C ALA A 84 -8.82 -8.04 -7.38
N ARG A 85 -9.26 -7.53 -8.54
CA ARG A 85 -9.01 -6.15 -8.94
C ARG A 85 -9.71 -5.15 -8.04
N ALA A 86 -10.95 -5.43 -7.61
CA ALA A 86 -11.65 -4.61 -6.64
C ALA A 86 -10.87 -4.53 -5.32
N TYR A 87 -10.41 -5.67 -4.77
CA TYR A 87 -9.58 -5.70 -3.56
C TYR A 87 -8.24 -4.99 -3.74
N GLU A 88 -7.60 -5.11 -4.90
CA GLU A 88 -6.38 -4.35 -5.21
C GLU A 88 -6.62 -2.85 -5.15
N THR A 89 -7.68 -2.34 -5.79
CA THR A 89 -8.00 -0.91 -5.78
C THR A 89 -8.37 -0.38 -4.39
N GLU A 90 -9.13 -1.17 -3.62
CA GLU A 90 -9.49 -0.83 -2.26
C GLU A 90 -8.26 -0.79 -1.35
N SER A 91 -7.42 -1.83 -1.40
CA SER A 91 -6.19 -1.91 -0.61
C SER A 91 -5.19 -0.80 -0.97
N LEU A 92 -5.10 -0.40 -2.24
CA LEU A 92 -4.29 0.74 -2.66
C LEU A 92 -4.78 2.04 -2.01
N THR A 93 -6.09 2.25 -1.97
CA THR A 93 -6.69 3.43 -1.35
C THR A 93 -6.40 3.46 0.16
N ARG A 94 -6.53 2.30 0.83
CA ARG A 94 -6.17 2.15 2.25
C ARG A 94 -4.69 2.40 2.50
N ALA A 95 -3.81 1.86 1.66
CA ALA A 95 -2.36 2.06 1.76
C ALA A 95 -1.97 3.55 1.59
N ARG A 96 -2.57 4.25 0.62
CA ARG A 96 -2.38 5.70 0.45
C ARG A 96 -2.83 6.48 1.67
N ALA A 97 -3.99 6.15 2.24
CA ALA A 97 -4.48 6.81 3.45
C ALA A 97 -3.58 6.56 4.66
N ALA A 98 -3.08 5.33 4.85
CA ALA A 98 -2.15 4.99 5.92
C ALA A 98 -0.80 5.70 5.75
N PHE A 99 -0.30 5.80 4.52
CA PHE A 99 0.90 6.58 4.19
C PHE A 99 0.72 8.06 4.54
N ALA A 100 -0.37 8.68 4.10
CA ALA A 100 -0.66 10.08 4.39
C ALA A 100 -0.76 10.35 5.90
N LYS A 101 -1.35 9.43 6.67
CA LYS A 101 -1.42 9.51 8.13
C LYS A 101 -0.03 9.45 8.78
N SER A 102 0.82 8.51 8.34
CA SER A 102 2.20 8.38 8.83
C SER A 102 3.01 9.66 8.55
N GLU A 103 2.93 10.21 7.34
CA GLU A 103 3.58 11.48 7.00
C GLU A 103 3.07 12.65 7.84
N ALA A 104 1.76 12.73 8.06
CA ALA A 104 1.17 13.77 8.91
C ALA A 104 1.65 13.65 10.36
N SER A 105 1.68 12.45 10.94
CA SER A 105 2.19 12.21 12.29
C SER A 105 3.67 12.61 12.42
N GLN A 106 4.49 12.29 11.42
CA GLN A 106 5.89 12.70 11.40
C GLN A 106 6.05 14.22 11.27
N SER A 107 5.20 14.88 10.46
CA SER A 107 5.21 16.34 10.34
C SER A 107 4.91 17.01 11.68
N VAL A 108 3.86 16.57 12.37
CA VAL A 108 3.47 17.12 13.68
C VAL A 108 4.59 16.95 14.71
N LEU A 109 5.26 15.79 14.73
CA LEU A 109 6.40 15.57 15.62
C LEU A 109 7.57 16.51 15.30
N ARG A 110 7.90 16.71 14.02
CA ARG A 110 8.94 17.64 13.60
C ARG A 110 8.62 19.07 14.04
N ASP A 111 7.38 19.50 13.85
CA ASP A 111 6.93 20.84 14.21
C ASP A 111 7.00 21.07 15.73
N GLU A 112 6.58 20.09 16.54
CA GLU A 112 6.69 20.15 18.01
C GLU A 112 8.15 20.25 18.48
N ILE A 113 9.06 19.48 17.86
CA ILE A 113 10.50 19.54 18.20
C ILE A 113 11.08 20.92 17.88
N LEU A 114 10.72 21.49 16.72
CA LEU A 114 11.16 22.82 16.31
C LEU A 114 10.60 23.91 17.23
N ALA A 115 9.32 23.84 17.58
CA ALA A 115 8.67 24.76 18.51
C ALA A 115 9.36 24.76 19.87
N ARG A 116 9.60 23.57 20.45
CA ARG A 116 10.32 23.43 21.73
C ARG A 116 11.75 23.97 21.66
N ARG A 117 12.44 23.74 20.55
CA ARG A 117 13.80 24.27 20.37
C ARG A 117 13.79 25.79 20.35
N LYS A 118 12.83 26.40 19.64
CA LYS A 118 12.64 27.85 19.58
C LYS A 118 12.35 28.43 20.95
N ASP A 119 11.47 27.79 21.74
CA ASP A 119 11.15 28.24 23.09
C ASP A 119 12.34 28.16 24.04
N LYS A 120 13.16 27.10 23.94
CA LYS A 120 14.39 26.99 24.73
C LYS A 120 15.39 28.10 24.37
N LEU A 121 15.56 28.40 23.09
CA LEU A 121 16.45 29.47 22.64
C LEU A 121 15.95 30.84 23.10
N ARG A 122 14.63 31.08 23.04
CA ARG A 122 14.02 32.31 23.54
C ARG A 122 14.27 32.50 25.03
N LYS A 123 14.00 31.48 25.84
CA LYS A 123 14.28 31.52 27.29
C LYS A 123 15.75 31.75 27.60
N ALA A 124 16.66 31.15 26.83
CA ALA A 124 18.09 31.35 27.01
C ALA A 124 18.52 32.80 26.65
N ALA A 125 17.91 33.39 25.62
CA ALA A 125 18.13 34.80 25.26
C ALA A 125 17.63 35.74 26.37
N ASP A 126 16.41 35.51 26.88
CA ASP A 126 15.84 36.31 27.96
C ASP A 126 16.75 36.30 29.21
N VAL A 127 17.27 35.13 29.60
CA VAL A 127 18.22 34.99 30.73
C VAL A 127 19.54 35.73 30.47
N LEU A 128 20.05 35.71 29.24
CA LEU A 128 21.27 36.44 28.88
C LEU A 128 21.05 37.96 28.94
N ASP A 129 19.90 38.44 28.49
CA ASP A 129 19.53 39.84 28.57
C ASP A 129 19.44 40.30 30.04
N ASP A 130 18.79 39.53 30.91
CA ASP A 130 18.69 39.81 32.34
C ASP A 130 20.08 39.91 33.00
N LEU A 131 20.97 38.96 32.71
CA LEU A 131 22.36 38.98 33.22
C LEU A 131 23.14 40.19 32.68
N SER A 132 22.89 40.61 31.45
CA SER A 132 23.54 41.79 30.86
C SER A 132 23.12 43.09 31.55
N VAL A 133 21.86 43.17 32.02
CA VAL A 133 21.33 44.31 32.78
C VAL A 133 21.96 44.34 34.17
N LEU A 134 22.00 43.19 34.86
CA LEU A 134 22.65 43.10 36.17
C LEU A 134 24.13 43.49 36.10
N ARG A 135 24.87 42.98 35.11
CA ARG A 135 26.30 43.34 34.92
C ARG A 135 26.51 44.85 34.71
N ARG A 136 25.62 45.51 33.98
CA ARG A 136 25.69 46.98 33.78
C ARG A 136 25.37 47.74 35.06
N GLY A 137 24.42 47.26 35.86
CA GLY A 137 24.10 47.84 37.16
C GLY A 137 25.27 47.78 38.15
N PHE A 138 25.98 46.65 38.21
CA PHE A 138 27.15 46.49 39.09
C PHE A 138 28.43 47.19 38.61
N ALA A 139 28.49 47.65 37.35
CA ALA A 139 29.65 48.35 36.80
C ALA A 139 29.52 49.89 36.86
N ALA A 140 28.40 50.40 37.39
CA ALA A 140 28.10 51.82 37.51
C ALA A 140 28.32 52.40 38.92
N ASP A 141 28.76 51.57 39.87
CA ASP A 141 29.30 51.96 41.19
C ASP A 141 30.84 51.93 41.16
#